data_AF-A0A7K9SW09-F1
#
_entry.id   AF-A0A7K9SW09-F1
#
_cell.length_a   1.000
_cell.length_b   1.000
_cell.length_c   1.000
_cell.angle_alpha   90.00
_cell.angle_beta   90.00
_cell.angle_gamma   90.00
#
_symmetry.space_group_name_H-M   'P 1'
#
loop_
_entity.id
_entity.type
_entity.pdbx_description
1 polymer ?
#
loop_
_entity_poly.entity_id
_entity_poly.type
_entity_poly.pdbx_seq_one_letter_code
_entity_poly.pdbx_strand_id
1 'polypeptide(L)'
;HPPQLTEKLQDAENDSMAKIAELEKQLSQARRELEALREQLSPPRPPSPPSPQPQDCYRLALERRLVELEEKGLVQILRGPDGDVAIEIVPVVIETPGAPVVTGEATATTTTASGTVPPPPPPLPGGLEGPVPPPPPPPP
;
A
#
# COMPACT_ATOMS: atom_id res chain seq x y z
N HIS A 1 69.01 18.79 34.40
CA HIS A 1 68.46 18.85 33.03
C HIS A 1 66.95 18.50 32.94
N PRO A 2 66.05 18.96 33.83
CA PRO A 2 64.61 18.72 33.70
C PRO A 2 63.83 19.55 32.64
N PRO A 3 64.22 20.78 32.22
CA PRO A 3 63.35 21.60 31.36
C PRO A 3 63.24 21.10 29.92
N GLN A 4 64.27 20.42 29.39
CA GLN A 4 64.27 19.87 28.03
C GLN A 4 63.25 18.74 27.82
N LEU A 5 62.88 18.02 28.88
CA LEU A 5 61.89 16.93 28.76
C LEU A 5 60.47 17.49 28.67
N THR A 6 60.18 18.57 29.39
CA THR A 6 58.89 19.27 29.32
C THR A 6 58.70 19.95 27.97
N GLU A 7 59.75 20.58 27.44
CA GLU A 7 59.72 21.20 26.10
C GLU A 7 59.41 20.18 25.00
N LYS A 8 60.12 19.04 25.00
CA LYS A 8 59.86 17.94 24.06
C LYS A 8 58.46 17.35 24.17
N LEU A 9 57.91 17.29 25.39
CA LEU A 9 56.54 16.82 25.59
C LEU A 9 55.55 17.80 24.96
N GLN A 10 55.75 19.10 25.17
CA GLN A 10 54.89 20.14 24.63
C GLN A 10 54.96 20.22 23.10
N ASP A 11 56.15 20.05 22.52
CA ASP A 11 56.32 19.93 21.07
C ASP A 11 55.52 18.74 20.51
N ALA A 12 55.60 17.58 21.17
CA ALA A 12 54.84 16.39 20.76
C ALA A 12 53.32 16.57 20.91
N GLU A 13 52.85 17.26 21.95
CA GLU A 13 51.45 17.61 22.13
C GLU A 13 50.96 18.58 21.04
N ASN A 14 51.77 19.58 20.69
CA ASN A 14 51.46 20.51 19.62
C ASN A 14 51.41 19.82 18.25
N ASP A 15 52.36 18.93 17.97
CA ASP A 15 52.37 18.12 16.74
C ASP A 15 51.13 17.23 16.65
N SER A 16 50.73 16.61 17.77
CA SER A 16 49.51 15.81 17.86
C SER A 16 48.27 16.66 17.57
N MET A 17 48.17 17.84 18.18
CA MET A 17 47.06 18.77 17.95
C MET A 17 46.99 19.23 16.48
N ALA A 18 48.13 19.58 15.90
CA ALA A 18 48.22 19.95 14.48
C ALA A 18 47.78 18.79 13.59
N LYS A 19 48.16 17.56 13.94
CA LYS A 19 47.76 16.38 13.17
C LYS A 19 46.27 16.09 13.27
N ILE A 20 45.68 16.23 14.47
CA ILE A 20 44.23 16.09 14.68
C ILE A 20 43.48 17.10 13.82
N ALA A 21 43.86 18.39 13.87
CA ALA A 21 43.21 19.42 13.07
C ALA A 21 43.33 19.17 11.55
N GLU A 22 44.47 18.66 11.09
CA GLU A 22 44.64 18.28 9.68
C GLU A 22 43.72 17.11 9.30
N LEU A 23 43.62 16.07 10.13
CA LEU A 23 42.75 14.93 9.89
C LEU A 23 41.27 15.32 9.91
N GLU A 24 40.86 16.19 10.84
CA GLU A 24 39.49 16.72 10.90
C GLU A 24 39.14 17.53 9.65
N LYS A 25 40.09 18.33 9.14
CA LYS A 25 39.95 19.05 7.88
C LYS A 25 39.81 18.08 6.70
N GLN A 26 40.65 17.04 6.64
CA GLN A 26 40.58 16.01 5.60
C GLN A 26 39.25 15.26 5.63
N LEU A 27 38.75 14.87 6.81
CA LEU A 27 37.44 14.22 6.95
C LEU A 27 36.28 15.14 6.54
N SER A 28 36.34 16.41 6.94
CA SER A 28 35.34 17.40 6.56
C SER A 28 35.34 17.64 5.04
N GLN A 29 36.52 17.70 4.43
CA GLN A 29 36.69 17.82 2.99
C GLN A 29 36.16 16.58 2.25
N ALA A 30 36.55 15.38 2.68
CA ALA A 30 36.07 14.13 2.08
C ALA A 30 34.55 13.98 2.18
N ARG A 31 33.95 14.39 3.30
CA ARG A 31 32.48 14.43 3.45
C ARG A 31 31.84 15.38 2.45
N ARG A 32 32.38 16.59 2.30
CA ARG A 32 31.87 17.57 1.32
C ARG A 32 32.00 17.06 -0.11
N GLU A 33 33.10 16.41 -0.46
CA GLU A 33 33.30 15.81 -1.79
C GLU A 33 32.33 14.64 -2.04
N LEU A 34 32.12 13.79 -1.04
CA LEU A 34 31.12 12.72 -1.12
C LEU A 34 29.70 13.27 -1.27
N GLU A 35 29.36 14.35 -0.57
CA GLU A 35 28.07 15.02 -0.69
C GLU A 35 27.91 15.66 -2.08
N ALA A 36 28.93 16.35 -2.58
CA ALA A 36 28.91 16.94 -3.92
C ALA A 36 28.77 15.87 -5.01
N LEU A 37 29.49 14.75 -4.90
CA LEU A 37 29.37 13.65 -5.86
C LEU A 37 28.00 12.95 -5.76
N ARG A 38 27.47 12.80 -4.54
CA ARG A 38 26.11 12.32 -4.32
C ARG A 38 25.08 13.26 -4.93
N GLU A 39 25.24 14.56 -4.85
CA GLU A 39 24.31 15.51 -5.44
C GLU A 39 24.37 15.46 -6.97
N GLN A 40 25.57 15.37 -7.55
CA GLN A 40 25.75 15.22 -9.00
C GLN A 40 25.18 13.90 -9.54
N LEU A 41 25.29 12.82 -8.77
CA LEU A 41 24.77 11.50 -9.16
C LEU A 41 23.33 11.27 -8.70
N SER A 42 22.82 12.07 -7.76
CA SER A 42 21.43 11.97 -7.32
C SER A 42 20.55 12.51 -8.44
N PRO A 43 19.67 11.68 -9.04
CA PRO A 43 18.56 12.22 -9.79
C PRO A 43 17.75 13.16 -8.88
N PRO A 44 17.01 14.14 -9.44
CA PRO A 44 16.17 15.02 -8.63
C PRO A 44 15.34 14.17 -7.69
N ARG A 45 15.51 14.41 -6.37
CA ARG A 45 14.75 13.70 -5.34
C ARG A 45 13.28 13.83 -5.75
N PRO A 46 12.58 12.74 -6.08
CA PRO A 46 11.16 12.86 -6.34
C PRO A 46 10.55 13.51 -5.11
N PRO A 47 9.57 14.43 -5.25
CA PRO A 47 8.86 14.94 -4.09
C PRO A 47 8.47 13.73 -3.24
N SER A 48 8.67 13.84 -1.92
CA SER A 48 8.28 12.83 -0.93
C SER A 48 7.05 12.06 -1.43
N PRO A 49 7.08 10.71 -1.48
CA PRO A 49 5.99 9.95 -2.09
C PRO A 49 4.67 10.51 -1.57
N PRO A 50 3.72 10.84 -2.46
CA PRO A 50 2.44 11.39 -2.01
C PRO A 50 1.93 10.47 -0.91
N SER A 51 1.39 11.04 0.17
CA SER A 51 0.69 10.25 1.20
C SER A 51 -0.15 9.21 0.45
N PRO A 52 -0.01 7.90 0.78
CA PRO A 52 -0.62 6.84 -0.01
C PRO A 52 -2.06 7.25 -0.25
N GLN A 53 -2.43 7.35 -1.53
CA GLN A 53 -3.77 7.80 -1.87
C GLN A 53 -4.74 6.88 -1.15
N PRO A 54 -5.92 7.36 -0.72
CA PRO A 54 -6.92 6.47 -0.11
C PRO A 54 -7.11 5.19 -0.93
N GLN A 55 -7.03 5.29 -2.27
CA GLN A 55 -7.05 4.16 -3.20
C GLN A 55 -5.91 3.15 -3.01
N ASP A 56 -4.68 3.59 -2.76
CA ASP A 56 -3.54 2.71 -2.49
C ASP A 56 -3.72 1.97 -1.16
N CYS A 57 -4.26 2.65 -0.15
CA CYS A 57 -4.61 2.03 1.12
C CYS A 57 -5.70 0.96 0.95
N TYR A 58 -6.74 1.24 0.15
CA TYR A 58 -7.77 0.26 -0.17
C TYR A 58 -7.21 -0.93 -0.96
N ARG A 59 -6.33 -0.67 -1.92
CA ARG A 59 -5.66 -1.72 -2.71
C ARG A 59 -4.83 -2.66 -1.84
N LEU A 60 -3.99 -2.13 -0.96
CA LEU A 60 -3.19 -2.92 -0.02
C LEU A 60 -4.06 -3.73 0.95
N ALA A 61 -5.16 -3.14 1.44
CA ALA A 61 -6.11 -3.84 2.28
C ALA A 61 -6.78 -5.00 1.54
N LEU A 62 -7.14 -4.82 0.27
CA LEU A 62 -7.71 -5.86 -0.56
C LEU A 62 -6.71 -6.98 -0.85
N GLU A 63 -5.46 -6.63 -1.19
CA GLU A 63 -4.36 -7.59 -1.38
C GLU A 63 -4.17 -8.46 -0.14
N ARG A 64 -4.17 -7.86 1.05
CA ARG A 64 -4.10 -8.60 2.32
C ARG A 64 -5.29 -9.56 2.49
N ARG A 65 -6.52 -9.10 2.21
CA ARG A 65 -7.72 -9.95 2.34
C ARG A 65 -7.73 -11.12 1.35
N LEU A 66 -7.24 -10.92 0.14
CA LEU A 66 -7.13 -11.98 -0.85
C LEU A 66 -6.16 -13.08 -0.39
N VAL A 67 -5.00 -12.70 0.15
CA VAL A 67 -4.04 -13.66 0.73
C VAL A 67 -4.67 -14.41 1.90
N GLU A 68 -5.36 -13.72 2.82
CA GLU A 68 -6.06 -14.38 3.93
C GLU A 68 -7.11 -15.40 3.49
N LEU A 69 -7.83 -15.14 2.38
CA LEU A 69 -8.82 -16.08 1.84
C LEU A 69 -8.15 -17.26 1.14
N GLU A 70 -7.01 -17.04 0.48
CA GLU A 70 -6.21 -18.09 -0.15
C GLU A 70 -5.56 -19.02 0.88
N GLU A 71 -5.00 -18.46 1.96
CA GLU A 71 -4.45 -19.23 3.09
C GLU A 71 -5.51 -20.10 3.78
N LYS A 72 -6.75 -19.60 3.84
CA LYS A 72 -7.88 -20.38 4.36
C LYS A 72 -8.39 -21.45 3.39
N GLY A 73 -7.85 -21.49 2.17
CA GLY A 73 -8.29 -22.40 1.12
C GLY A 73 -9.72 -22.10 0.65
N LEU A 74 -10.20 -20.87 0.80
CA LEU A 74 -11.54 -20.45 0.37
C LEU A 74 -11.56 -19.95 -1.07
N VAL A 75 -10.42 -19.44 -1.53
CA VAL A 75 -10.22 -18.97 -2.89
C VAL A 75 -8.85 -19.41 -3.39
N GLN A 76 -8.70 -19.51 -4.71
CA GLN A 76 -7.41 -19.70 -5.37
C GLN A 76 -7.18 -18.57 -6.37
N ILE A 77 -6.00 -17.94 -6.33
CA ILE A 77 -5.68 -16.79 -7.16
C ILE A 77 -4.77 -17.22 -8.31
N LEU A 78 -5.28 -17.19 -9.54
CA LEU A 78 -4.52 -17.51 -10.75
C LEU A 78 -4.08 -16.21 -11.43
N ARG A 79 -2.76 -16.02 -11.54
CA ARG A 79 -2.15 -14.85 -12.20
C ARG A 79 -1.78 -15.21 -13.64
N GLY A 80 -2.36 -14.51 -14.59
CA GLY A 80 -2.12 -14.66 -16.03
C GLY A 80 -0.86 -13.91 -16.51
N PRO A 81 -0.41 -14.20 -17.74
CA PRO A 81 0.81 -13.62 -18.32
C PRO A 81 0.72 -12.11 -18.59
N ASP A 82 -0.49 -11.57 -18.78
CA ASP A 82 -0.73 -10.15 -19.09
C ASP A 82 -1.15 -9.32 -17.86
N GLY A 83 -1.00 -9.89 -16.66
CA GLY A 83 -1.43 -9.25 -15.41
C GLY A 83 -2.92 -9.46 -15.09
N ASP A 84 -3.63 -10.26 -15.87
CA ASP A 84 -4.97 -10.73 -15.55
C ASP A 84 -4.97 -11.57 -14.27
N VAL A 85 -6.02 -11.42 -13.46
CA VAL A 85 -6.18 -12.14 -12.19
C VAL A 85 -7.54 -12.83 -12.18
N ALA A 86 -7.53 -14.16 -12.13
CA ALA A 86 -8.72 -14.98 -11.92
C ALA A 86 -8.77 -15.45 -10.46
N ILE A 87 -9.97 -15.40 -9.86
CA ILE A 87 -10.23 -15.85 -8.49
C ILE A 87 -11.25 -16.98 -8.55
N GLU A 88 -10.82 -18.19 -8.20
CA GLU A 88 -11.67 -19.37 -8.13
C GLU A 88 -12.14 -19.59 -6.69
N ILE A 89 -13.44 -19.80 -6.48
CA ILE A 89 -14.02 -20.02 -5.15
C ILE A 89 -13.98 -21.52 -4.86
N VAL A 90 -13.37 -21.90 -3.74
CA VAL A 90 -13.25 -23.30 -3.32
C VAL A 90 -14.40 -23.64 -2.37
N PRO A 91 -15.26 -24.63 -2.70
CA PRO A 91 -16.35 -25.05 -1.81
C PRO A 91 -15.81 -25.65 -0.51
N VAL A 92 -16.19 -25.09 0.64
CA VAL A 92 -15.89 -25.67 1.96
C VAL A 92 -16.97 -26.67 2.33
N VAL A 93 -16.60 -27.95 2.43
CA VAL A 93 -17.47 -28.98 3.00
C VAL A 93 -17.44 -28.84 4.52
N ILE A 94 -18.41 -28.11 5.08
CA ILE A 94 -18.61 -28.09 6.53
C ILE A 94 -19.32 -29.40 6.88
N GLU A 95 -18.59 -30.40 7.38
CA GLU A 95 -19.18 -31.61 7.95
C GLU A 95 -20.00 -31.24 9.20
N THR A 96 -21.24 -30.83 8.97
CA THR A 96 -22.26 -30.75 10.02
C THR A 96 -22.88 -32.15 10.09
N PRO A 97 -22.80 -32.89 11.21
CA PRO A 97 -23.45 -34.19 11.32
C PRO A 97 -24.98 -33.97 11.40
N GLY A 98 -25.62 -33.97 10.23
CA GLY A 98 -27.05 -33.74 10.04
C GLY A 98 -27.36 -33.20 8.65
N ALA A 99 -27.60 -34.13 7.70
CA ALA A 99 -27.97 -34.02 6.28
C ALA A 99 -28.87 -32.83 5.81
N PRO A 100 -29.03 -32.54 4.49
CA PRO A 100 -28.57 -33.29 3.31
C PRO A 100 -27.76 -32.48 2.27
N VAL A 101 -27.16 -33.24 1.35
CA VAL A 101 -26.61 -32.86 0.03
C VAL A 101 -27.14 -31.54 -0.52
N VAL A 102 -26.25 -30.56 -0.69
CA VAL A 102 -26.44 -29.45 -1.63
C VAL A 102 -25.41 -29.61 -2.74
N THR A 103 -25.80 -30.33 -3.78
CA THR A 103 -25.29 -30.10 -5.12
C THR A 103 -25.53 -28.62 -5.41
N GLY A 104 -24.48 -27.81 -5.36
CA GLY A 104 -24.54 -26.37 -5.62
C GLY A 104 -24.68 -26.07 -7.10
N GLU A 105 -25.73 -26.59 -7.76
CA GLU A 105 -26.36 -25.83 -8.83
C GLU A 105 -27.19 -24.77 -8.12
N ALA A 106 -26.76 -23.51 -8.23
CA ALA A 106 -27.40 -22.38 -7.58
C ALA A 106 -28.84 -22.21 -8.09
N THR A 107 -29.77 -22.89 -7.43
CA THR A 107 -31.20 -22.61 -7.54
C THR A 107 -31.80 -22.63 -6.14
N ALA A 108 -32.03 -21.45 -5.59
CA ALA A 108 -32.84 -21.27 -4.39
C ALA A 108 -34.31 -21.58 -4.72
N THR A 109 -34.94 -22.28 -3.78
CA THR A 109 -36.25 -22.94 -3.83
C THR A 109 -37.43 -21.98 -3.79
N THR A 110 -38.56 -22.33 -4.43
CA THR A 110 -39.86 -22.59 -3.75
C THR A 110 -40.98 -22.96 -4.73
N THR A 111 -41.77 -23.94 -4.31
CA THR A 111 -42.98 -24.49 -4.92
C THR A 111 -44.09 -23.46 -5.11
N THR A 112 -44.63 -23.31 -6.33
CA THR A 112 -46.06 -23.48 -6.69
C THR A 112 -46.33 -23.10 -8.15
N ALA A 113 -47.10 -23.97 -8.82
CA ALA A 113 -48.02 -23.76 -9.93
C ALA A 113 -47.82 -22.59 -10.93
N SER A 114 -47.75 -22.95 -12.21
CA SER A 114 -48.25 -22.24 -13.40
C SER A 114 -48.26 -20.71 -13.41
N GLY A 115 -47.52 -20.14 -14.36
CA GLY A 115 -47.89 -18.87 -14.98
C GLY A 115 -46.79 -17.82 -14.97
N THR A 116 -46.14 -17.69 -16.13
CA THR A 116 -45.83 -16.45 -16.85
C THR A 116 -45.59 -15.14 -16.06
N VAL A 117 -44.44 -14.52 -16.40
CA VAL A 117 -44.03 -13.09 -16.33
C VAL A 117 -42.92 -12.79 -15.30
N PRO A 118 -41.73 -12.33 -15.74
CA PRO A 118 -40.68 -11.87 -14.84
C PRO A 118 -41.02 -10.50 -14.22
N PRO A 119 -40.57 -10.20 -12.98
CA PRO A 119 -40.83 -8.92 -12.31
C PRO A 119 -39.96 -7.78 -12.89
N PRO A 120 -40.39 -6.51 -12.75
CA PRO A 120 -39.65 -5.34 -13.24
C PRO A 120 -38.36 -5.11 -12.43
N PRO A 121 -37.35 -4.40 -13.01
CA PRO A 121 -36.09 -4.13 -12.33
C PRO A 121 -36.28 -3.17 -11.12
N PRO A 122 -35.41 -3.25 -10.10
CA PRO A 122 -35.48 -2.42 -8.90
C PRO A 122 -35.08 -0.96 -9.19
N PRO A 123 -35.60 0.03 -8.43
CA PRO A 123 -35.22 1.43 -8.59
C PRO A 123 -33.80 1.68 -8.05
N LEU A 124 -33.03 2.55 -8.71
CA LEU A 124 -31.68 2.93 -8.28
C LEU A 124 -31.70 3.66 -6.93
N PRO A 125 -30.72 3.44 -6.03
CA PRO A 125 -30.59 4.21 -4.81
C PRO A 125 -29.94 5.56 -5.13
N GLY A 126 -30.74 6.62 -5.13
CA GLY A 126 -30.25 7.99 -5.30
C GLY A 126 -31.28 9.01 -4.84
N GLY A 127 -31.02 9.64 -3.70
CA GLY A 127 -31.75 10.83 -3.27
C GLY A 127 -31.84 10.94 -1.76
N LEU A 128 -30.75 11.36 -1.11
CA LEU A 128 -30.91 12.12 0.13
C LEU A 128 -31.82 13.32 -0.19
N GLU A 129 -32.82 13.52 0.65
CA GLU A 129 -33.75 14.64 0.61
C GLU A 129 -33.00 15.97 0.43
N GLY A 130 -33.25 16.62 -0.71
CA GLY A 130 -33.03 18.05 -0.92
C GLY A 130 -34.31 18.62 -1.51
N PRO A 131 -34.75 19.83 -1.12
CA PRO A 131 -36.03 20.38 -1.54
C PRO A 131 -36.12 20.45 -3.08
N VAL A 132 -37.22 19.91 -3.62
CA VAL A 132 -37.50 19.84 -5.06
C VAL A 132 -37.49 21.26 -5.65
N PRO A 133 -36.77 21.55 -6.74
CA PRO A 133 -36.83 22.86 -7.39
C PRO A 133 -38.23 23.10 -7.98
N PRO A 134 -38.74 24.35 -7.94
CA PRO A 134 -40.07 24.65 -8.46
C PRO A 134 -40.13 24.45 -9.99
N PRO A 135 -41.30 24.10 -10.54
CA PRO A 135 -41.46 23.89 -11.98
C PRO A 135 -41.22 25.20 -12.75
N PRO A 136 -40.66 25.12 -13.98
CA PRO A 136 -40.43 26.29 -14.82
C PRO A 136 -41.77 26.92 -15.25
N PRO A 137 -41.81 28.27 -15.40
CA PRO A 137 -43.01 28.96 -15.86
C PRO A 137 -43.34 28.61 -17.31
N PRO A 138 -44.64 28.63 -17.69
CA PRO A 138 -45.05 28.37 -19.06
C PRO A 138 -44.55 29.49 -20.00
N PRO A 139 -44.17 29.14 -21.25
CA PRO A 139 -43.75 30.10 -22.26
C PRO A 139 -44.92 31.02 -22.69
N PRO A 140 -44.60 32.22 -23.23
CA PRO A 140 -45.55 33.30 -23.51
C PRO A 140 -46.61 32.97 -24.56
#